data_AF-A0A1M6XNJ8-F1
#
_entry.id   AF-A0A1M6XNJ8-F1
#
_cell.length_a   1.000
_cell.length_b   1.000
_cell.length_c   1.000
_cell.angle_alpha   90.00
_cell.angle_beta   90.00
_cell.angle_gamma   90.00
#
_symmetry.space_group_name_H-M   'P 1'
#
loop_
_entity.id
_entity.type
_entity.pdbx_description
1 polymer ?
#
loop_
_entity_poly.entity_id
_entity_poly.type
_entity_poly.pdbx_seq_one_letter_code
_entity_poly.pdbx_strand_id
1 'polypeptide(L)'
;MRKTTLFLAMLATGLTVSVAQADQPGRKGCPPGLAKKHNGCLPPGIAKKRYGRGDYINGDYVVIRHPGRYGLDPGQTYYRVGDYVYRVDRDTREVLDLIGAVARVLD
;
A
#
# COMPACT_ATOMS: atom_id res chain seq x y z
N MET A 1 29.62 46.17 52.67
CA MET A 1 30.24 44.85 52.94
C MET A 1 29.69 43.86 51.93
N ARG A 2 30.32 43.71 50.76
CA ARG A 2 31.03 42.48 50.32
C ARG A 2 30.42 41.18 50.86
N LYS A 3 29.83 40.38 49.96
CA LYS A 3 30.22 38.98 49.74
C LYS A 3 29.64 38.44 48.43
N THR A 4 30.50 38.49 47.43
CA THR A 4 30.47 37.76 46.17
C THR A 4 30.64 36.25 46.42
N THR A 5 29.89 35.40 45.72
CA THR A 5 30.10 33.94 45.59
C THR A 5 29.22 33.52 44.40
N LEU A 6 29.68 33.26 43.17
CA LEU A 6 30.84 32.55 42.62
C LEU A 6 30.84 31.05 42.95
N PHE A 7 29.95 30.31 42.26
CA PHE A 7 29.98 28.86 42.03
C PHE A 7 29.13 28.60 40.77
N LEU A 8 29.41 27.71 39.84
CA LEU A 8 30.60 27.00 39.38
C LEU A 8 30.11 26.47 38.01
N ALA A 9 30.87 26.69 36.93
CA ALA A 9 30.48 26.24 35.60
C ALA A 9 30.45 24.70 35.55
N MET A 10 29.28 24.12 35.27
CA MET A 10 29.18 22.71 34.90
C MET A 10 29.41 22.60 33.38
N LEU A 11 30.66 22.31 33.02
CA LEU A 11 31.05 21.81 31.71
C LEU A 11 30.45 20.40 31.51
N ALA A 12 29.34 20.30 30.79
CA ALA A 12 28.87 19.03 30.25
C ALA A 12 29.37 18.89 28.81
N THR A 13 30.54 18.26 28.67
CA THR A 13 31.01 17.65 27.43
C THR A 13 30.07 16.51 27.04
N GLY A 14 29.16 16.78 26.11
CA GLY A 14 28.31 15.77 25.49
C GLY A 14 28.72 15.55 24.03
N LEU A 15 29.30 14.38 23.75
CA LEU A 15 29.61 13.87 22.41
C LEU A 15 28.50 14.16 21.39
N THR A 16 28.84 14.89 20.33
CA THR A 16 28.06 14.89 19.09
C THR A 16 28.27 13.54 18.40
N VAL A 17 27.37 12.59 18.64
CA VAL A 17 27.31 11.35 17.86
C VAL A 17 26.81 11.71 16.46
N SER A 18 27.73 11.75 15.49
CA SER A 18 27.39 11.66 14.07
C SER A 18 26.81 10.28 13.79
N VAL A 19 25.48 10.14 13.84
CA VAL A 19 24.82 9.00 13.17
C VAL A 19 24.82 9.28 11.68
N ALA A 20 25.59 8.48 10.94
CA ALA A 20 25.57 8.46 9.50
C ALA A 20 24.14 8.24 8.99
N GLN A 21 23.69 9.09 8.09
CA GLN A 21 22.50 8.89 7.28
C GLN A 21 22.67 7.61 6.45
N ALA A 22 21.78 6.64 6.65
CA ALA A 22 21.51 5.59 5.69
C ALA A 22 19.99 5.44 5.50
N ASP A 23 19.53 5.96 4.37
CA ASP A 23 18.41 5.53 3.52
C ASP A 23 17.03 5.28 4.16
N GLN A 24 16.05 6.08 3.75
CA GLN A 24 14.64 5.86 4.07
C GLN A 24 14.03 4.73 3.18
N PRO A 25 12.89 4.14 3.57
CA PRO A 25 12.75 2.98 4.42
C PRO A 25 12.31 1.78 3.55
N GLY A 26 13.26 1.00 3.04
CA GLY A 26 12.96 -0.37 2.64
C GLY A 26 12.64 -1.16 3.90
N ARG A 27 11.35 -1.50 4.11
CA ARG A 27 10.81 -2.15 5.32
C ARG A 27 11.86 -3.04 6.02
N LYS A 28 12.27 -2.62 7.21
CA LYS A 28 13.27 -3.31 8.04
C LYS A 28 12.80 -4.76 8.23
N GLY A 29 13.57 -5.75 7.75
CA GLY A 29 13.26 -7.18 7.92
C GLY A 29 13.00 -8.00 6.65
N CYS A 30 13.23 -7.44 5.45
CA CYS A 30 12.95 -8.15 4.21
C CYS A 30 14.21 -8.76 3.59
N PRO A 31 14.19 -10.05 3.17
CA PRO A 31 15.34 -10.70 2.57
C PRO A 31 15.88 -9.94 1.34
N PRO A 32 17.21 -9.91 1.13
CA PRO A 32 17.80 -9.28 -0.06
C PRO A 32 17.20 -9.90 -1.32
N GLY A 33 16.73 -9.05 -2.25
CA GLY A 33 16.02 -9.45 -3.47
C GLY A 33 14.49 -9.26 -3.44
N LEU A 34 13.89 -9.21 -2.24
CA LEU A 34 12.44 -9.00 -2.08
C LEU A 34 12.07 -7.53 -1.87
N ALA A 35 12.97 -6.75 -1.28
CA ALA A 35 12.77 -5.32 -1.02
C ALA A 35 12.56 -4.48 -2.30
N LYS A 36 13.24 -4.85 -3.41
CA LYS A 36 13.16 -4.17 -4.72
C LYS A 36 11.77 -4.27 -5.37
N LYS A 37 10.94 -5.21 -4.92
CA LYS A 37 9.61 -5.47 -5.51
C LYS A 37 8.50 -4.64 -4.89
N HIS A 38 8.79 -3.88 -3.82
CA HIS A 38 7.84 -3.01 -3.12
C HIS A 38 6.49 -3.69 -2.76
N ASN A 39 6.49 -5.02 -2.61
CA ASN A 39 5.28 -5.85 -2.47
C ASN A 39 5.02 -6.32 -1.02
N GLY A 40 5.61 -5.63 -0.04
CA GLY A 40 5.46 -5.98 1.37
C GLY A 40 6.23 -7.23 1.81
N CYS A 41 7.27 -7.63 1.06
CA CYS A 41 8.18 -8.72 1.43
C CYS A 41 7.53 -10.10 1.36
N LEU A 42 6.64 -10.25 0.38
CA LEU A 42 5.98 -11.49 0.02
C LEU A 42 6.74 -12.17 -1.14
N PRO A 43 6.95 -13.50 -1.10
CA PRO A 43 7.52 -14.25 -2.20
C PRO A 43 6.80 -13.94 -3.53
N PRO A 44 7.53 -13.79 -4.64
CA PRO A 44 6.91 -13.60 -5.95
C PRO A 44 6.00 -14.80 -6.26
N GLY A 45 4.73 -14.52 -6.60
CA GLY A 45 3.70 -15.53 -6.82
C GLY A 45 2.57 -15.54 -5.77
N ILE A 46 2.83 -15.08 -4.54
CA ILE A 46 1.84 -15.03 -3.44
C ILE A 46 1.24 -13.63 -3.27
N ALA A 47 1.95 -12.58 -3.67
CA ALA A 47 1.37 -11.24 -3.79
C ALA A 47 0.35 -11.23 -4.92
N LYS A 48 -0.88 -11.73 -4.67
CA LYS A 48 -2.01 -11.63 -5.58
C LYS A 48 -2.10 -10.18 -6.02
N LYS A 49 -1.66 -9.89 -7.25
CA LYS A 49 -1.61 -8.54 -7.78
C LYS A 49 -3.05 -8.04 -7.86
N ARG A 50 -3.43 -7.20 -6.91
CA ARG A 50 -4.64 -6.41 -7.02
C ARG A 50 -4.36 -5.27 -7.99
N TYR A 51 -5.29 -5.01 -8.88
CA TYR A 51 -5.29 -3.78 -9.67
C TYR A 51 -5.65 -2.60 -8.77
N GLY A 52 -4.95 -1.48 -8.91
CA GLY A 52 -5.27 -0.19 -8.34
C GLY A 52 -6.15 0.63 -9.28
N ARG A 53 -6.71 1.74 -8.79
CA ARG A 53 -7.41 2.72 -9.63
C ARG A 53 -6.44 3.29 -10.68
N GLY A 54 -6.88 3.39 -11.93
CA GLY A 54 -6.06 3.83 -13.07
C GLY A 54 -5.25 2.72 -13.73
N ASP A 55 -5.20 1.51 -13.15
CA ASP A 55 -4.62 0.35 -13.83
C ASP A 55 -5.56 -0.18 -14.90
N TYR A 56 -5.01 -0.92 -15.87
CA TYR A 56 -5.77 -1.55 -16.94
C TYR A 56 -5.80 -3.07 -16.76
N ILE A 57 -7.01 -3.65 -16.78
CA ILE A 57 -7.18 -5.11 -16.66
C ILE A 57 -6.95 -5.77 -18.02
N ASN A 58 -5.75 -6.33 -18.18
CA ASN A 58 -5.31 -7.03 -19.40
C ASN A 58 -5.21 -8.56 -19.25
N GLY A 59 -5.48 -9.10 -18.06
CA GLY A 59 -5.41 -10.54 -17.77
C GLY A 59 -6.77 -11.24 -17.83
N ASP A 60 -6.86 -12.40 -17.19
CA ASP A 60 -8.11 -13.16 -17.10
C ASP A 60 -9.10 -12.46 -16.14
N TYR A 61 -10.31 -12.22 -16.64
CA TYR A 61 -11.41 -11.67 -15.87
C TYR A 61 -12.74 -12.30 -16.27
N VAL A 62 -13.69 -12.27 -15.33
CA VAL A 62 -15.08 -12.64 -15.58
C VAL A 62 -15.95 -11.39 -15.48
N VAL A 63 -16.72 -11.12 -16.53
CA VAL A 63 -17.68 -10.01 -16.53
C VAL A 63 -18.90 -10.37 -15.68
N ILE A 64 -19.25 -9.51 -14.74
CA ILE A 64 -20.49 -9.65 -13.97
C ILE A 64 -21.63 -9.10 -14.82
N ARG A 65 -22.39 -9.98 -15.47
CA ARG A 65 -23.46 -9.61 -16.41
C ARG A 65 -24.71 -9.03 -15.75
N HIS A 66 -24.98 -9.43 -14.50
CA HIS A 66 -26.16 -9.02 -13.74
C HIS A 66 -25.75 -8.37 -12.42
N PRO A 67 -25.07 -7.20 -12.45
CA PRO A 67 -24.57 -6.53 -11.25
C PRO A 67 -25.68 -6.21 -10.22
N GLY A 68 -26.89 -5.88 -10.68
CA GLY A 68 -28.03 -5.59 -9.79
C GLY A 68 -28.45 -6.72 -8.86
N ARG A 69 -28.14 -8.00 -9.19
CA ARG A 69 -28.39 -9.13 -8.28
C ARG A 69 -27.53 -9.10 -7.01
N TYR A 70 -26.48 -8.30 -7.01
CA TYR A 70 -25.49 -8.17 -5.94
C TYR A 70 -25.48 -6.75 -5.34
N GLY A 71 -26.57 -5.99 -5.54
CA GLY A 71 -26.66 -4.60 -5.08
C GLY A 71 -25.70 -3.62 -5.78
N LEU A 72 -25.11 -4.02 -6.92
CA LEU A 72 -24.24 -3.17 -7.72
C LEU A 72 -25.05 -2.43 -8.79
N ASP A 73 -24.54 -1.27 -9.22
CA ASP A 73 -25.19 -0.40 -10.20
C ASP A 73 -25.28 -1.08 -11.59
N PRO A 74 -26.48 -1.33 -12.15
CA PRO A 74 -26.63 -1.94 -13.47
C PRO A 74 -26.14 -1.10 -14.65
N GLY A 75 -25.92 0.20 -14.47
CA GLY A 75 -25.34 1.09 -15.48
C GLY A 75 -23.81 0.97 -15.60
N GLN A 76 -23.16 0.30 -14.66
CA GLN A 76 -21.70 0.21 -14.57
C GLN A 76 -21.17 -1.16 -15.00
N THR A 77 -19.90 -1.22 -15.40
CA THR A 77 -19.25 -2.48 -15.80
C THR A 77 -18.36 -2.99 -14.67
N TYR A 78 -18.48 -4.27 -14.34
CA TYR A 78 -17.73 -4.89 -13.25
C TYR A 78 -17.03 -6.16 -13.69
N TYR A 79 -15.75 -6.25 -13.36
CA TYR A 79 -14.91 -7.42 -13.61
C TYR A 79 -14.57 -8.11 -12.29
N ARG A 80 -14.77 -9.43 -12.26
CA ARG A 80 -14.19 -10.28 -11.24
C ARG A 80 -12.83 -10.76 -11.71
N VAL A 81 -11.79 -10.45 -10.93
CA VAL A 81 -10.45 -11.00 -11.11
C VAL A 81 -10.05 -11.74 -9.85
N GLY A 82 -9.94 -13.06 -9.95
CA GLY A 82 -9.73 -13.95 -8.80
C GLY A 82 -10.80 -13.74 -7.72
N ASP A 83 -10.38 -13.17 -6.60
CA ASP A 83 -11.20 -12.96 -5.41
C ASP A 83 -11.74 -11.53 -5.28
N TYR A 84 -11.53 -10.66 -6.27
CA TYR A 84 -11.92 -9.25 -6.21
C TYR A 84 -12.87 -8.85 -7.32
N VAL A 85 -13.73 -7.88 -6.99
CA VAL A 85 -14.62 -7.23 -7.94
C VAL A 85 -14.16 -5.79 -8.14
N TYR A 86 -13.95 -5.41 -9.39
CA TYR A 86 -13.53 -4.09 -9.82
C TYR A 86 -14.64 -3.44 -10.63
N ARG A 87 -14.90 -2.15 -10.39
CA ARG A 87 -15.62 -1.31 -11.36
C ARG A 87 -14.62 -0.83 -12.39
N VAL A 88 -14.97 -0.99 -13.66
CA VAL A 88 -14.09 -0.65 -14.77
C VAL A 88 -14.79 0.21 -15.80
N ASP A 89 -13.99 0.99 -16.52
CA ASP A 89 -14.41 1.55 -17.79
C ASP A 89 -14.58 0.41 -18.81
N ARG A 90 -15.68 0.43 -19.55
CA ARG A 90 -16.03 -0.66 -20.47
C ARG A 90 -15.11 -0.68 -21.69
N ASP A 91 -14.72 0.49 -22.17
CA ASP A 91 -14.04 0.66 -23.45
C ASP A 91 -12.52 0.50 -23.27
N THR A 92 -11.97 1.04 -22.18
CA THR A 92 -10.52 1.01 -21.93
C THR A 92 -10.09 -0.14 -21.02
N ARG A 93 -11.03 -0.72 -20.24
CA ARG A 93 -10.74 -1.67 -19.14
C ARG A 93 -9.91 -1.07 -18.01
N GLU A 94 -9.92 0.25 -17.88
CA GLU A 94 -9.34 0.96 -16.75
C GLU A 94 -10.13 0.67 -15.48
N VAL A 95 -9.44 0.45 -14.37
CA VAL A 95 -10.02 0.29 -13.06
C VAL A 95 -10.44 1.65 -12.52
N LEU A 96 -11.74 1.85 -12.43
CA LEU A 96 -12.34 3.03 -11.83
C LEU A 96 -12.48 2.86 -10.32
N ASP A 97 -12.72 1.63 -9.84
CA ASP A 97 -12.82 1.37 -8.40
C ASP A 97 -12.60 -0.10 -8.01
N LEU A 98 -12.20 -0.32 -6.75
CA LEU A 98 -12.20 -1.65 -6.13
C LEU A 98 -13.42 -1.77 -5.22
N ILE A 99 -14.38 -2.62 -5.59
CA ILE A 99 -15.60 -2.83 -4.82
C ILE A 99 -15.32 -3.67 -3.56
N GLY A 100 -14.49 -4.69 -3.68
CA GLY A 100 -14.11 -5.51 -2.55
C GLY A 100 -13.82 -6.96 -2.91
N ALA A 101 -13.70 -7.79 -1.88
CA ALA A 101 -13.57 -9.23 -2.04
C ALA A 101 -14.92 -9.85 -2.41
N VAL A 102 -14.91 -10.83 -3.32
CA VAL A 102 -16.09 -11.55 -3.80
C VAL A 102 -16.95 -12.09 -2.65
N ALA A 103 -16.33 -12.60 -1.58
CA ALA A 103 -17.01 -13.12 -0.39
C ALA A 103 -17.81 -12.08 0.41
N ARG A 104 -17.66 -10.78 0.13
CA ARG A 104 -18.42 -9.69 0.77
C ARG A 104 -19.48 -9.09 -0.16
N VAL A 105 -19.42 -9.42 -1.45
CA VAL A 105 -20.24 -8.79 -2.51
C VAL A 105 -21.28 -9.77 -3.06
N LEU A 106 -21.03 -11.09 -3.01
CA LEU A 106 -21.93 -12.11 -3.58
C LEU A 106 -22.61 -12.98 -2.51
N ASP A 107 -22.72 -12.50 -1.27
CA ASP A 107 -23.54 -13.12 -0.22
C ASP A 107 -25.00 -12.69 -0.36
#